data_AF-A0AAW4PWP3-F1
#
_entry.id   AF-A0AAW4PWP3-F1
#
_cell.length_a   1.000
_cell.length_b   1.000
_cell.length_c   1.000
_cell.angle_alpha   90.00
_cell.angle_beta   90.00
_cell.angle_gamma   90.00
#
_symmetry.space_group_name_H-M   'P 1'
#
loop_
_entity.id
_entity.type
_entity.pdbx_description
1 polymer ?
#
loop_
_entity_poly.entity_id
_entity_poly.type
_entity_poly.pdbx_seq_one_letter_code
_entity_poly.pdbx_strand_id
1 'polypeptide(L)'
;MYTDILIPTDGSDNVEPAIQYGLELARRYDATVHALHVVDSSPIERKLELTALETDLETLPDTWYEAGDAATKQIETRAAEHGLDAVTEVRRGIPAREIRSYITDTGIDLVCMGTRGHTGLDRVLLGSVTTRLVRTVDIPVLSVKAKQALSEPGMRGGFETILVPTDGSKPAREAVTHALDLARTYDATLHALYVVDRGAYASRPGWTWDELQQVLEQNGETVLEDVQSRATADGVSVAAEITHGVPHQAIGDYCDQHGIDLVVMGTHGRSSLSRRIIGSVTERVLRNSDEPVLTIRGV
;
A
#
# COMPACT_ATOMS: atom_id res chain seq x y z
N MET A 1 -13.79 8.38 4.77
CA MET A 1 -13.49 7.46 3.66
C MET A 1 -13.31 6.05 4.19
N TYR A 2 -12.36 5.83 5.10
CA TYR A 2 -12.15 4.54 5.77
C TYR A 2 -12.95 4.45 7.07
N THR A 3 -13.46 3.27 7.37
CA THR A 3 -14.32 2.99 8.53
C THR A 3 -13.88 1.72 9.28
N ASP A 4 -13.28 0.75 8.58
CA ASP A 4 -12.78 -0.48 9.18
C ASP A 4 -11.39 -0.81 8.61
N ILE A 5 -10.35 -0.61 9.43
CA ILE A 5 -8.94 -0.71 9.03
C ILE A 5 -8.32 -2.00 9.57
N LEU A 6 -7.86 -2.86 8.68
CA LEU A 6 -7.17 -4.10 9.03
C LEU A 6 -5.66 -3.90 9.17
N ILE A 7 -5.13 -4.30 10.33
CA ILE A 7 -3.69 -4.38 10.62
C ILE A 7 -3.36 -5.87 10.82
N PRO A 8 -2.95 -6.60 9.76
CA PRO A 8 -2.50 -7.97 9.90
C PRO A 8 -1.11 -7.97 10.56
N THR A 9 -0.92 -8.85 11.53
CA THR A 9 0.33 -8.96 12.28
C THR A 9 0.80 -10.40 12.36
N ASP A 10 2.10 -10.61 12.22
CA ASP A 10 2.75 -11.88 12.52
C ASP A 10 3.41 -11.89 13.90
N GLY A 11 3.35 -10.77 14.63
CA GLY A 11 4.01 -10.58 15.92
C GLY A 11 5.48 -10.15 15.83
N SER A 12 6.02 -9.92 14.61
CA SER A 12 7.40 -9.49 14.42
C SER A 12 7.59 -7.99 14.63
N ASP A 13 8.77 -7.56 15.10
CA ASP A 13 9.11 -6.13 15.24
C ASP A 13 8.99 -5.33 13.93
N ASN A 14 9.06 -6.00 12.78
CA ASN A 14 8.94 -5.35 11.47
C ASN A 14 7.53 -4.81 11.19
N VAL A 15 6.52 -5.22 11.95
CA VAL A 15 5.14 -4.74 11.82
C VAL A 15 4.91 -3.43 12.57
N GLU A 16 5.78 -3.06 13.51
CA GLU A 16 5.62 -1.90 14.38
C GLU A 16 5.26 -0.61 13.63
N PRO A 17 5.99 -0.19 12.57
CA PRO A 17 5.58 0.99 11.82
C PRO A 17 4.21 0.82 11.16
N ALA A 18 3.84 -0.36 10.65
CA ALA A 18 2.52 -0.57 10.08
C ALA A 18 1.40 -0.42 11.14
N ILE A 19 1.65 -0.84 12.38
CA ILE A 19 0.72 -0.59 13.49
C ILE A 19 0.57 0.92 13.71
N GLN A 20 1.68 1.67 13.77
CA GLN A 20 1.65 3.12 13.95
C GLN A 20 0.83 3.82 12.84
N TYR A 21 1.11 3.49 11.57
CA TYR A 21 0.36 4.03 10.44
C TYR A 21 -1.12 3.66 10.47
N GLY A 22 -1.44 2.41 10.81
CA GLY A 22 -2.82 1.93 10.88
C GLY A 22 -3.61 2.62 11.98
N LEU A 23 -3.03 2.77 13.18
CA LEU A 23 -3.67 3.44 14.32
C LEU A 23 -3.85 4.94 14.08
N GLU A 24 -2.87 5.62 13.47
CA GLU A 24 -3.01 7.05 13.16
C GLU A 24 -4.08 7.30 12.10
N LEU A 25 -4.16 6.46 11.07
CA LEU A 25 -5.26 6.51 10.10
C LEU A 25 -6.60 6.23 10.77
N ALA A 26 -6.68 5.22 11.64
CA ALA A 26 -7.90 4.91 12.37
C ALA A 26 -8.36 6.10 13.23
N ARG A 27 -7.44 6.73 13.95
CA ARG A 27 -7.70 7.93 14.74
C ARG A 27 -8.18 9.10 13.90
N ARG A 28 -7.60 9.30 12.72
CA ARG A 28 -7.95 10.43 11.87
C ARG A 28 -9.29 10.26 11.16
N TYR A 29 -9.67 9.03 10.87
CA TYR A 29 -10.93 8.69 10.22
C TYR A 29 -12.05 8.22 11.18
N ASP A 30 -11.77 8.11 12.48
CA ASP A 30 -12.67 7.52 13.48
C ASP A 30 -13.09 6.10 13.09
N ALA A 31 -12.12 5.29 12.68
CA ALA A 31 -12.32 3.94 12.15
C ALA A 31 -12.05 2.86 13.21
N THR A 32 -12.76 1.73 13.10
CA THR A 32 -12.50 0.52 13.90
C THR A 32 -11.20 -0.13 13.46
N VAL A 33 -10.36 -0.53 14.41
CA VAL A 33 -9.12 -1.26 14.14
C VAL A 33 -9.38 -2.76 14.19
N HIS A 34 -9.07 -3.47 13.11
CA HIS A 34 -9.11 -4.93 13.09
C HIS A 34 -7.67 -5.47 13.17
N ALA A 35 -7.33 -6.15 14.26
CA ALA A 35 -6.05 -6.81 14.44
C ALA A 35 -6.19 -8.30 14.11
N LEU A 36 -5.52 -8.76 13.04
CA LEU A 36 -5.61 -10.15 12.58
C LEU A 36 -4.25 -10.83 12.62
N HIS A 37 -4.16 -11.96 13.32
CA HIS A 37 -3.05 -12.89 13.18
C HIS A 37 -3.48 -14.12 12.38
N VAL A 38 -2.62 -14.61 11.49
CA VAL A 38 -2.84 -15.89 10.81
C VAL A 38 -1.73 -16.86 11.16
N VAL A 39 -2.10 -17.91 11.88
CA VAL A 39 -1.25 -19.07 12.17
C VAL A 39 -1.01 -19.82 10.86
N ASP A 40 0.20 -19.69 10.32
CA ASP A 40 0.55 -20.19 8.99
C ASP A 40 0.58 -21.73 8.94
N SER A 41 -0.41 -22.34 8.28
CA SER A 41 -0.48 -23.79 8.05
C SER A 41 0.29 -24.25 6.81
N SER A 42 0.81 -23.33 5.99
CA SER A 42 1.46 -23.65 4.70
C SER A 42 2.61 -24.66 4.81
N PRO A 43 3.50 -24.62 5.83
CA PRO A 43 4.55 -25.61 5.98
C PRO A 43 4.02 -27.03 6.19
N ILE A 44 2.89 -27.17 6.88
CA ILE A 44 2.25 -28.45 7.17
C ILE A 44 1.54 -28.96 5.93
N GLU A 45 0.75 -28.11 5.25
CA GLU A 45 0.07 -28.47 4.00
C GLU A 45 1.06 -28.97 2.96
N ARG A 46 2.19 -28.28 2.78
CA ARG A 46 3.24 -28.69 1.84
C ARG A 46 3.92 -30.02 2.23
N LYS A 47 4.09 -30.28 3.54
CA LYS A 47 4.67 -31.54 4.03
C LYS A 47 3.71 -32.72 3.79
N LEU A 48 2.41 -32.51 3.97
CA LEU A 48 1.39 -33.53 3.72
C LEU A 48 1.32 -33.91 2.23
N GLU A 49 1.31 -32.91 1.34
CA GLU A 49 1.36 -33.14 -0.12
C GLU A 49 2.57 -33.98 -0.54
N LEU A 50 3.74 -33.75 0.08
CA LEU A 50 4.99 -34.43 -0.28
C LEU A 50 5.14 -35.83 0.33
N THR A 51 4.53 -36.08 1.49
CA THR A 51 4.80 -37.31 2.26
C THR A 51 3.67 -38.33 2.21
N ALA A 52 2.46 -37.94 1.75
CA ALA A 52 1.25 -38.77 1.78
C ALA A 52 0.95 -39.41 3.17
N LEU A 53 1.52 -38.83 4.23
CA LEU A 53 1.26 -39.22 5.61
C LEU A 53 0.04 -38.44 6.10
N GLU A 54 -0.98 -39.13 6.58
CA GLU A 54 -2.01 -38.52 7.41
C GLU A 54 -1.35 -38.13 8.74
N THR A 55 -0.86 -36.90 8.83
CA THR A 55 -0.50 -36.32 10.13
C THR A 55 -1.75 -35.65 10.67
N ASP A 56 -2.05 -35.82 11.96
CA ASP A 56 -3.13 -35.07 12.61
C ASP A 56 -2.87 -33.57 12.43
N LEU A 57 -3.62 -32.98 11.51
CA LEU A 57 -3.63 -31.55 11.26
C LEU A 57 -4.17 -30.80 12.48
N GLU A 58 -4.83 -31.47 13.42
CA GLU A 58 -5.51 -30.85 14.55
C GLU A 58 -4.56 -30.24 15.60
N THR A 59 -3.32 -30.70 15.70
CA THR A 59 -2.40 -30.25 16.76
C THR A 59 -1.31 -29.31 16.22
N LEU A 60 -1.71 -28.11 15.78
CA LEU A 60 -0.77 -26.99 15.90
C LEU A 60 -0.53 -26.75 17.40
N PRO A 61 0.71 -26.50 17.86
CA PRO A 61 0.94 -26.29 19.27
C PRO A 61 0.12 -25.08 19.75
N ASP A 62 -0.55 -25.19 20.90
CA ASP A 62 -1.33 -24.10 21.51
C ASP A 62 -0.52 -22.80 21.59
N THR A 63 0.80 -22.92 21.75
CA THR A 63 1.76 -21.80 21.77
C THR A 63 1.70 -20.90 20.53
N TRP A 64 1.26 -21.41 19.37
CA TRP A 64 1.12 -20.60 18.14
C TRP A 64 -0.14 -19.73 18.21
N TYR A 65 -1.22 -20.23 18.79
CA TYR A 65 -2.42 -19.44 19.05
C TYR A 65 -2.17 -18.43 20.16
N GLU A 66 -1.47 -18.82 21.23
CA GLU A 66 -1.05 -17.90 22.31
C GLU A 66 -0.18 -16.75 21.77
N ALA A 67 0.74 -17.05 20.84
CA ALA A 67 1.54 -16.02 20.18
C ALA A 67 0.68 -15.08 19.30
N GLY A 68 -0.30 -15.63 18.58
CA GLY A 68 -1.25 -14.84 17.80
C GLY A 68 -2.14 -13.95 18.66
N ASP A 69 -2.62 -14.45 19.79
CA ASP A 69 -3.39 -13.69 20.77
C ASP A 69 -2.53 -12.57 21.35
N ALA A 70 -1.28 -12.85 21.73
CA ALA A 70 -0.37 -11.81 22.21
C ALA A 70 -0.10 -10.73 21.16
N ALA A 71 0.11 -11.11 19.89
CA ALA A 71 0.37 -10.18 18.80
C ALA A 71 -0.83 -9.26 18.50
N THR A 72 -2.05 -9.81 18.47
CA THR A 72 -3.27 -9.01 18.24
C THR A 72 -3.61 -8.13 19.44
N LYS A 73 -3.42 -8.63 20.66
CA LYS A 73 -3.66 -7.88 21.90
C LYS A 73 -2.71 -6.70 22.09
N GLN A 74 -1.49 -6.78 21.54
CA GLN A 74 -0.57 -5.64 21.48
C GLN A 74 -1.20 -4.48 20.68
N ILE A 75 -1.84 -4.77 19.55
CA ILE A 75 -2.51 -3.76 18.71
C ILE A 75 -3.75 -3.22 19.44
N GLU A 76 -4.57 -4.10 20.02
CA GLU A 76 -5.75 -3.71 20.81
C GLU A 76 -5.38 -2.76 21.96
N THR A 77 -4.33 -3.08 22.73
CA THR A 77 -3.86 -2.25 23.85
C THR A 77 -3.49 -0.85 23.36
N ARG A 78 -2.76 -0.76 22.24
CA ARG A 78 -2.36 0.52 21.65
C ARG A 78 -3.52 1.30 21.04
N ALA A 79 -4.49 0.61 20.45
CA ALA A 79 -5.72 1.22 19.97
C ALA A 79 -6.49 1.86 21.15
N ALA A 80 -6.62 1.14 22.27
CA ALA A 80 -7.27 1.64 23.47
C ALA A 80 -6.54 2.85 24.09
N GLU A 81 -5.20 2.87 24.08
CA GLU A 81 -4.40 4.04 24.49
C GLU A 81 -4.71 5.31 23.68
N HIS A 82 -5.18 5.14 22.43
CA HIS A 82 -5.59 6.23 21.54
C HIS A 82 -7.12 6.43 21.51
N GLY A 83 -7.88 5.69 22.33
CA GLY A 83 -9.34 5.78 22.40
C GLY A 83 -10.07 5.15 21.20
N LEU A 84 -9.45 4.20 20.51
CA LEU A 84 -10.01 3.52 19.34
C LEU A 84 -10.61 2.17 19.71
N ASP A 85 -11.71 1.82 19.06
CA ASP A 85 -12.28 0.49 19.11
C ASP A 85 -11.40 -0.50 18.33
N ALA A 86 -11.17 -1.68 18.91
CA ALA A 86 -10.39 -2.72 18.26
C ALA A 86 -11.07 -4.10 18.34
N VAL A 87 -10.99 -4.83 17.24
CA VAL A 87 -11.41 -6.22 17.12
C VAL A 87 -10.17 -7.09 16.90
N THR A 88 -9.95 -8.08 17.76
CA THR A 88 -8.84 -9.03 17.63
C THR A 88 -9.34 -10.37 17.09
N GLU A 89 -8.65 -10.94 16.10
CA GLU A 89 -8.95 -12.29 15.63
C GLU A 89 -7.67 -13.07 15.30
N VAL A 90 -7.66 -14.35 15.65
CA VAL A 90 -6.61 -15.29 15.26
C VAL A 90 -7.23 -16.35 14.35
N ARG A 91 -6.76 -16.42 13.10
CA ARG A 91 -7.15 -17.46 12.13
C ARG A 91 -6.02 -18.45 11.93
N ARG A 92 -6.36 -19.60 11.39
CA ARG A 92 -5.41 -20.61 10.91
C ARG A 92 -5.58 -20.79 9.41
N GLY A 93 -4.47 -20.81 8.67
CA GLY A 93 -4.52 -21.10 7.24
C GLY A 93 -3.33 -20.54 6.49
N ILE A 94 -3.48 -20.39 5.18
CA ILE A 94 -2.51 -19.68 4.34
C ILE A 94 -2.74 -18.17 4.54
N PRO A 95 -1.76 -17.39 5.06
CA PRO A 95 -1.97 -16.00 5.48
C PRO A 95 -2.68 -15.10 4.47
N ALA A 96 -2.22 -15.07 3.21
CA ALA A 96 -2.83 -14.23 2.18
C ALA A 96 -4.27 -14.65 1.83
N ARG A 97 -4.63 -15.93 2.00
CA ARG A 97 -5.99 -16.43 1.76
C ARG A 97 -6.91 -16.04 2.92
N GLU A 98 -6.46 -16.27 4.15
CA GLU A 98 -7.25 -15.96 5.34
C GLU A 98 -7.45 -14.45 5.51
N ILE A 99 -6.42 -13.63 5.26
CA ILE A 99 -6.56 -12.17 5.26
C ILE A 99 -7.59 -11.72 4.22
N ARG A 100 -7.57 -12.28 3.00
CA ARG A 100 -8.56 -11.94 1.97
C ARG A 100 -9.98 -12.38 2.36
N SER A 101 -10.13 -13.55 2.98
CA SER A 101 -11.42 -14.00 3.50
C SER A 101 -11.91 -13.01 4.54
N TYR A 102 -11.08 -12.69 5.54
CA TYR A 102 -11.41 -11.74 6.59
C TYR A 102 -11.89 -10.39 6.03
N ILE A 103 -11.16 -9.82 5.07
CA ILE A 103 -11.54 -8.58 4.39
C ILE A 103 -12.97 -8.66 3.84
N THR A 104 -13.30 -9.76 3.17
CA THR A 104 -14.63 -9.96 2.57
C THR A 104 -15.70 -10.21 3.63
N ASP A 105 -15.38 -11.02 4.64
CA ASP A 105 -16.31 -11.47 5.68
C ASP A 105 -16.73 -10.33 6.62
N THR A 106 -15.83 -9.38 6.84
CA THR A 106 -16.00 -8.26 7.80
C THR A 106 -16.21 -6.90 7.16
N GLY A 107 -15.96 -6.76 5.85
CA GLY A 107 -16.18 -5.51 5.12
C GLY A 107 -15.06 -4.48 5.27
N ILE A 108 -13.82 -4.92 5.55
CA ILE A 108 -12.65 -4.04 5.64
C ILE A 108 -12.51 -3.17 4.40
N ASP A 109 -12.21 -1.88 4.59
CA ASP A 109 -12.05 -0.89 3.53
C ASP A 109 -10.62 -0.33 3.39
N LEU A 110 -9.69 -0.71 4.28
CA LEU A 110 -8.26 -0.45 4.16
C LEU A 110 -7.43 -1.53 4.86
N VAL A 111 -6.33 -1.97 4.23
CA VAL A 111 -5.31 -2.79 4.90
C VAL A 111 -4.05 -1.97 5.13
N CYS A 112 -3.58 -1.86 6.36
CA CYS A 112 -2.26 -1.31 6.69
C CYS A 112 -1.33 -2.42 7.14
N MET A 113 -0.25 -2.68 6.40
CA MET A 113 0.62 -3.82 6.68
C MET A 113 2.10 -3.57 6.42
N GLY A 114 2.92 -4.30 7.18
CA GLY A 114 4.34 -4.39 6.95
C GLY A 114 4.67 -5.07 5.62
N THR A 115 5.77 -4.65 5.00
CA THR A 115 6.35 -5.30 3.81
C THR A 115 7.27 -6.47 4.15
N ARG A 116 7.53 -6.77 5.42
CA ARG A 116 8.36 -7.88 5.89
C ARG A 116 7.73 -8.55 7.11
N GLY A 117 7.95 -9.85 7.24
CA GLY A 117 7.56 -10.66 8.39
C GLY A 117 8.67 -11.64 8.80
N HIS A 118 8.35 -12.63 9.62
CA HIS A 118 9.31 -13.55 10.26
C HIS A 118 10.25 -14.35 9.34
N THR A 119 9.97 -14.48 8.04
CA THR A 119 10.74 -15.35 7.11
C THR A 119 11.88 -14.63 6.36
N GLY A 120 12.37 -13.49 6.85
CA GLY A 120 13.22 -12.56 6.10
C GLY A 120 14.51 -13.16 5.50
N LEU A 121 14.63 -13.12 4.16
CA LEU A 121 15.91 -13.17 3.46
C LEU A 121 16.42 -11.74 3.24
N ASP A 122 17.70 -11.53 3.50
CA ASP A 122 18.38 -10.25 3.37
C ASP A 122 18.36 -9.70 1.94
N ARG A 123 18.08 -8.40 1.85
CA ARG A 123 18.14 -7.53 0.65
C ARG A 123 17.00 -7.74 -0.39
N VAL A 124 16.03 -6.81 -0.38
CA VAL A 124 15.30 -6.31 -1.58
C VAL A 124 13.95 -6.99 -2.00
N LEU A 125 13.28 -7.82 -1.20
CA LEU A 125 11.95 -8.37 -1.57
C LEU A 125 10.77 -7.78 -0.76
N LEU A 126 9.73 -7.34 -1.47
CA LEU A 126 8.39 -7.08 -0.92
C LEU A 126 7.82 -8.41 -0.39
N GLY A 127 7.30 -8.40 0.84
CA GLY A 127 6.78 -9.60 1.51
C GLY A 127 5.77 -10.36 0.66
N SER A 128 5.79 -11.69 0.76
CA SER A 128 4.97 -12.55 -0.12
C SER A 128 3.47 -12.42 0.14
N VAL A 129 3.07 -12.02 1.35
CA VAL A 129 1.68 -11.73 1.73
C VAL A 129 1.26 -10.38 1.17
N THR A 130 2.04 -9.31 1.43
CA THR A 130 1.82 -7.96 0.87
C THR A 130 1.67 -8.00 -0.65
N THR A 131 2.62 -8.66 -1.33
CA THR A 131 2.60 -8.80 -2.79
C THR A 131 1.30 -9.48 -3.28
N ARG A 132 0.84 -10.52 -2.57
CA ARG A 132 -0.41 -11.22 -2.93
C ARG A 132 -1.63 -10.33 -2.68
N LEU A 133 -1.68 -9.61 -1.58
CA LEU A 133 -2.83 -8.74 -1.27
C LEU A 133 -2.94 -7.60 -2.27
N VAL A 134 -1.86 -6.84 -2.52
CA VAL A 134 -1.84 -5.78 -3.55
C VAL A 134 -2.27 -6.32 -4.94
N ARG A 135 -1.98 -7.59 -5.24
CA ARG A 135 -2.39 -8.25 -6.50
C ARG A 135 -3.85 -8.72 -6.53
N THR A 136 -4.51 -8.93 -5.40
CA THR A 136 -5.74 -9.73 -5.35
C THR A 136 -6.91 -9.10 -4.59
N VAL A 137 -6.69 -8.10 -3.74
CA VAL A 137 -7.77 -7.42 -3.02
C VAL A 137 -8.18 -6.15 -3.76
N ASP A 138 -9.48 -5.85 -3.70
CA ASP A 138 -10.11 -4.69 -4.36
C ASP A 138 -10.17 -3.42 -3.49
N ILE A 139 -9.61 -3.50 -2.29
CA ILE A 139 -9.49 -2.38 -1.35
C ILE A 139 -8.08 -1.80 -1.35
N PRO A 140 -7.92 -0.54 -0.90
CA PRO A 140 -6.62 0.08 -0.66
C PRO A 140 -5.72 -0.75 0.26
N VAL A 141 -4.43 -0.82 -0.09
CA VAL A 141 -3.39 -1.47 0.73
C VAL A 141 -2.24 -0.50 0.97
N LEU A 142 -2.06 -0.08 2.22
CA LEU A 142 -0.91 0.69 2.69
C LEU A 142 0.23 -0.26 3.05
N SER A 143 1.32 -0.15 2.30
CA SER A 143 2.53 -0.94 2.49
C SER A 143 3.60 -0.13 3.20
N VAL A 144 4.01 -0.59 4.38
CA VAL A 144 4.95 0.11 5.26
C VAL A 144 6.24 -0.72 5.45
N LYS A 145 7.40 -0.12 5.30
CA LYS A 145 8.72 -0.75 5.51
C LYS A 145 9.20 -0.55 6.94
N ALA A 146 9.82 -1.57 7.52
CA ALA A 146 10.34 -1.54 8.89
C ALA A 146 11.28 -0.34 9.17
N LYS A 147 12.08 0.09 8.18
CA LYS A 147 12.97 1.26 8.34
C LYS A 147 12.24 2.59 8.52
N GLN A 148 10.95 2.66 8.17
CA GLN A 148 10.13 3.87 8.31
C GLN A 148 9.77 4.18 9.77
N ALA A 149 9.83 3.20 10.68
CA ALA A 149 9.74 3.45 12.13
C ALA A 149 10.98 4.17 12.69
N LEU A 150 12.10 4.19 11.96
CA LEU A 150 13.38 4.66 12.46
C LEU A 150 13.73 6.09 12.03
N SER A 151 12.91 6.71 11.18
CA SER A 151 13.09 8.11 10.77
C SER A 151 12.24 9.01 11.68
N GLU A 152 12.86 9.67 12.67
CA GLU A 152 12.20 10.70 13.47
C GLU A 152 12.23 12.06 12.74
N PRO A 153 11.14 12.86 12.81
CA PRO A 153 9.95 12.65 13.63
C PRO A 153 8.82 11.93 12.84
N GLY A 154 8.97 10.63 12.58
CA GLY A 154 7.99 9.81 11.88
C GLY A 154 6.59 9.94 12.48
N MET A 155 5.62 10.24 11.61
CA MET A 155 4.17 10.27 11.78
C MET A 155 3.56 10.98 13.01
N ARG A 156 4.35 11.62 13.89
CA ARG A 156 3.84 12.27 15.11
C ARG A 156 2.86 13.43 14.82
N GLY A 157 2.80 13.91 13.57
CA GLY A 157 1.88 14.95 13.10
C GLY A 157 0.91 14.53 11.98
N GLY A 158 0.95 13.29 11.51
CA GLY A 158 0.24 12.86 10.29
C GLY A 158 1.06 13.06 9.01
N PHE A 159 0.39 13.12 7.85
CA PHE A 159 1.04 13.37 6.55
C PHE A 159 1.04 14.88 6.24
N GLU A 160 2.19 15.47 5.91
CA GLU A 160 2.28 16.88 5.51
C GLU A 160 2.37 17.02 3.98
N THR A 161 2.99 16.05 3.31
CA THR A 161 3.17 16.02 1.86
C THR A 161 2.81 14.64 1.28
N ILE A 162 1.93 14.64 0.28
CA ILE A 162 1.43 13.40 -0.34
C ILE A 162 1.72 13.44 -1.82
N LEU A 163 2.42 12.44 -2.36
CA LEU A 163 2.67 12.30 -3.79
C LEU A 163 1.65 11.37 -4.44
N VAL A 164 1.02 11.85 -5.52
CA VAL A 164 0.22 11.03 -6.44
C VAL A 164 0.87 11.01 -7.83
N PRO A 165 1.70 9.99 -8.16
CA PRO A 165 2.14 9.80 -9.52
C PRO A 165 0.97 9.28 -10.36
N THR A 166 0.65 9.97 -11.45
CA THR A 166 -0.53 9.69 -12.27
C THR A 166 -0.20 9.62 -13.75
N ASP A 167 -0.81 8.66 -14.43
CA ASP A 167 -0.85 8.57 -15.88
C ASP A 167 -2.27 8.84 -16.41
N GLY A 168 -3.21 9.25 -15.55
CA GLY A 168 -4.63 9.43 -15.89
C GLY A 168 -5.37 8.15 -16.27
N SER A 169 -4.83 6.96 -16.01
CA SER A 169 -5.57 5.70 -16.13
C SER A 169 -6.68 5.60 -15.08
N LYS A 170 -7.62 4.67 -15.23
CA LYS A 170 -8.71 4.48 -14.26
C LYS A 170 -8.18 4.22 -12.83
N PRO A 171 -7.26 3.28 -12.58
CA PRO A 171 -6.68 3.10 -11.23
C PRO A 171 -5.95 4.34 -10.72
N ALA A 172 -5.29 5.11 -11.60
CA ALA A 172 -4.63 6.35 -11.19
C ALA A 172 -5.64 7.44 -10.80
N ARG A 173 -6.79 7.55 -11.47
CA ARG A 173 -7.86 8.49 -11.08
C ARG A 173 -8.47 8.15 -9.73
N GLU A 174 -8.65 6.86 -9.43
CA GLU A 174 -9.05 6.41 -8.09
C GLU A 174 -7.97 6.76 -7.06
N ALA A 175 -6.69 6.54 -7.39
CA ALA A 175 -5.59 6.96 -6.52
C ALA A 175 -5.60 8.46 -6.21
N VAL A 176 -5.92 9.31 -7.19
CA VAL A 176 -6.13 10.75 -6.96
C VAL A 176 -7.30 11.01 -6.00
N THR A 177 -8.40 10.24 -6.07
CA THR A 177 -9.52 10.37 -5.13
C THR A 177 -9.07 10.12 -3.69
N HIS A 178 -8.34 9.03 -3.45
CA HIS A 178 -7.82 8.71 -2.12
C HIS A 178 -6.77 9.73 -1.65
N ALA A 179 -5.91 10.20 -2.55
CA ALA A 179 -4.87 11.18 -2.22
C ALA A 179 -5.48 12.54 -1.83
N LEU A 180 -6.54 12.99 -2.51
CA LEU A 180 -7.27 14.21 -2.17
C LEU A 180 -7.98 14.11 -0.82
N ASP A 181 -8.63 12.98 -0.54
CA ASP A 181 -9.29 12.73 0.74
C ASP A 181 -8.29 12.73 1.90
N LEU A 182 -7.16 12.06 1.74
CA LEU A 182 -6.05 12.09 2.71
C LEU A 182 -5.48 13.50 2.88
N ALA A 183 -5.21 14.21 1.78
CA ALA A 183 -4.67 15.56 1.84
C ALA A 183 -5.61 16.52 2.58
N ARG A 184 -6.91 16.47 2.30
CA ARG A 184 -7.92 17.23 3.05
C ARG A 184 -7.95 16.84 4.53
N THR A 185 -7.90 15.54 4.82
CA THR A 185 -8.02 15.01 6.18
C THR A 185 -6.84 15.40 7.07
N TYR A 186 -5.65 15.49 6.49
CA TYR A 186 -4.42 15.87 7.19
C TYR A 186 -4.01 17.34 6.99
N ASP A 187 -4.75 18.12 6.19
CA ASP A 187 -4.33 19.46 5.74
C ASP A 187 -2.96 19.44 5.05
N ALA A 188 -2.71 18.37 4.28
CA ALA A 188 -1.46 18.10 3.59
C ALA A 188 -1.41 18.77 2.22
N THR A 189 -0.21 19.04 1.72
CA THR A 189 -0.01 19.45 0.32
C THR A 189 0.02 18.23 -0.59
N LEU A 190 -0.80 18.23 -1.64
CA LEU A 190 -0.80 17.20 -2.66
C LEU A 190 0.23 17.54 -3.75
N HIS A 191 1.14 16.62 -4.03
CA HIS A 191 2.04 16.67 -5.17
C HIS A 191 1.50 15.75 -6.27
N ALA A 192 1.14 16.29 -7.42
CA ALA A 192 0.69 15.53 -8.58
C ALA A 192 1.82 15.44 -9.60
N LEU A 193 2.30 14.23 -9.89
CA LEU A 193 3.45 14.02 -10.77
C LEU A 193 3.05 13.21 -12.01
N TYR A 194 3.32 13.76 -13.19
CA TYR A 194 3.24 13.02 -14.45
C TYR A 194 4.64 12.77 -14.98
N VAL A 195 4.97 11.51 -15.29
CA VAL A 195 6.28 11.16 -15.85
C VAL A 195 6.16 10.82 -17.34
N VAL A 196 6.82 11.63 -18.17
CA VAL A 196 7.05 11.33 -19.59
C VAL A 196 8.09 10.21 -19.67
N ASP A 197 7.62 8.99 -19.91
CA ASP A 197 8.45 7.78 -19.96
C ASP A 197 9.33 7.75 -21.22
N ARG A 198 10.64 7.93 -21.02
CA ARG A 198 11.63 7.86 -22.11
C ARG A 198 11.73 6.48 -22.75
N GLY A 199 11.38 5.42 -22.02
CA GLY A 199 11.34 4.04 -22.54
C GLY A 199 10.18 3.80 -23.51
N ALA A 200 9.13 4.64 -23.50
CA ALA A 200 7.98 4.50 -24.39
C ALA A 200 8.35 4.64 -25.88
N TYR A 201 9.44 5.34 -26.18
CA TYR A 201 9.93 5.54 -27.55
C TYR A 201 10.24 4.24 -28.28
N ALA A 202 10.88 3.28 -27.60
CA ALA A 202 11.23 1.98 -28.19
C ALA A 202 10.00 1.18 -28.65
N SER A 203 8.80 1.56 -28.20
CA SER A 203 7.55 0.85 -28.45
C SER A 203 6.70 1.48 -29.57
N ARG A 204 7.13 2.60 -30.18
CA ARG A 204 6.37 3.31 -31.23
C ARG A 204 7.21 3.59 -32.48
N PRO A 205 7.40 2.60 -33.36
CA PRO A 205 8.11 2.80 -34.62
C PRO A 205 7.37 3.82 -35.51
N GLY A 206 8.13 4.73 -36.14
CA GLY A 206 7.61 5.73 -37.08
C GLY A 206 7.36 7.12 -36.49
N TRP A 207 7.59 7.32 -35.19
CA TRP A 207 7.55 8.63 -34.52
C TRP A 207 8.97 9.10 -34.21
N THR A 208 9.24 10.40 -34.34
CA THR A 208 10.44 11.00 -33.75
C THR A 208 10.28 11.15 -32.23
N TRP A 209 11.40 11.28 -31.51
CA TRP A 209 11.36 11.51 -30.07
C TRP A 209 10.62 12.81 -29.73
N ASP A 210 10.88 13.88 -30.48
CA ASP A 210 10.28 15.19 -30.24
C ASP A 210 8.75 15.17 -30.44
N GLU A 211 8.25 14.52 -31.50
CA GLU A 211 6.82 14.37 -31.74
C GLU A 211 6.13 13.55 -30.64
N LEU A 212 6.75 12.44 -30.21
CA LEU A 212 6.20 11.61 -29.14
C LEU A 212 6.22 12.36 -27.80
N GLN A 213 7.31 13.06 -27.50
CA GLN A 213 7.47 13.84 -26.28
C GLN A 213 6.37 14.91 -26.19
N GLN A 214 6.17 15.70 -27.25
CA GLN A 214 5.15 16.75 -27.28
C GLN A 214 3.75 16.19 -27.02
N VAL A 215 3.41 15.05 -27.61
CA VAL A 215 2.12 14.39 -27.37
C VAL A 215 2.01 13.90 -25.92
N LEU A 216 3.07 13.34 -25.35
CA LEU A 216 3.05 12.86 -23.97
C LEU A 216 2.99 13.99 -22.94
N GLU A 217 3.67 15.12 -23.19
CA GLU A 217 3.59 16.34 -22.38
C GLU A 217 2.17 16.92 -22.42
N GLN A 218 1.57 17.09 -23.60
CA GLN A 218 0.20 17.58 -23.73
C GLN A 218 -0.83 16.70 -23.00
N ASN A 219 -0.62 15.38 -23.05
CA ASN A 219 -1.42 14.44 -22.28
C ASN A 219 -1.19 14.61 -20.77
N GLY A 220 0.05 14.84 -20.35
CA GLY A 220 0.42 15.12 -18.96
C GLY A 220 -0.26 16.38 -18.45
N GLU A 221 -0.25 17.46 -19.22
CA GLU A 221 -0.95 18.71 -18.91
C GLU A 221 -2.43 18.45 -18.67
N THR A 222 -3.10 17.75 -19.59
CA THR A 222 -4.53 17.42 -19.44
C THR A 222 -4.80 16.58 -18.19
N VAL A 223 -3.92 15.63 -17.87
CA VAL A 223 -4.05 14.79 -16.67
C VAL A 223 -3.86 15.61 -15.40
N LEU A 224 -2.88 16.50 -15.36
CA LEU A 224 -2.60 17.33 -14.19
C LEU A 224 -3.67 18.42 -14.00
N GLU A 225 -4.21 18.99 -15.07
CA GLU A 225 -5.35 19.92 -15.01
C GLU A 225 -6.59 19.27 -14.37
N ASP A 226 -6.87 17.99 -14.67
CA ASP A 226 -7.94 17.23 -14.00
C ASP A 226 -7.68 17.12 -12.49
N VAL A 227 -6.46 16.77 -12.09
CA VAL A 227 -6.09 16.70 -10.66
C VAL A 227 -6.20 18.06 -9.99
N GLN A 228 -5.71 19.13 -10.62
CA GLN A 228 -5.78 20.48 -10.08
C GLN A 228 -7.21 20.99 -9.94
N SER A 229 -8.07 20.69 -10.91
CA SER A 229 -9.50 21.05 -10.87
C SER A 229 -10.20 20.35 -9.70
N ARG A 230 -9.93 19.05 -9.50
CA ARG A 230 -10.47 18.28 -8.38
C ARG A 230 -9.94 18.78 -7.03
N ALA A 231 -8.64 19.06 -6.93
CA ALA A 231 -8.02 19.64 -5.73
C ALA A 231 -8.63 20.98 -5.35
N THR A 232 -8.86 21.86 -6.34
CA THR A 232 -9.51 23.15 -6.14
C THR A 232 -10.94 22.98 -5.63
N ALA A 233 -11.71 22.07 -6.24
CA ALA A 233 -13.06 21.74 -5.77
C ALA A 233 -13.04 21.21 -4.32
N ASP A 234 -11.97 20.53 -3.94
CA ASP A 234 -11.81 19.97 -2.61
C ASP A 234 -11.16 20.90 -1.57
N GLY A 235 -10.66 22.07 -1.99
CA GLY A 235 -9.94 23.00 -1.12
C GLY A 235 -8.55 22.51 -0.72
N VAL A 236 -7.94 21.64 -1.52
CA VAL A 236 -6.62 21.04 -1.28
C VAL A 236 -5.54 21.80 -2.06
N SER A 237 -4.45 22.15 -1.39
CA SER A 237 -3.26 22.73 -2.03
C SER A 237 -2.57 21.69 -2.89
N VAL A 238 -2.30 22.04 -4.17
CA VAL A 238 -1.68 21.11 -5.12
C VAL A 238 -0.48 21.71 -5.84
N ALA A 239 0.64 20.99 -5.83
CA ALA A 239 1.80 21.23 -6.69
C ALA A 239 1.78 20.20 -7.82
N ALA A 240 1.67 20.64 -9.07
CA ALA A 240 1.61 19.75 -10.23
C ALA A 240 2.87 19.89 -11.09
N GLU A 241 3.48 18.76 -11.46
CA GLU A 241 4.74 18.75 -12.22
C GLU A 241 4.75 17.65 -13.29
N ILE A 242 5.29 18.01 -14.46
CA ILE A 242 5.67 17.06 -15.51
C ILE A 242 7.19 16.87 -15.44
N THR A 243 7.63 15.61 -15.33
CA THR A 243 9.06 15.25 -15.37
C THR A 243 9.33 14.21 -16.44
N HIS A 244 10.61 14.00 -16.76
CA HIS A 244 11.05 13.07 -17.81
C HIS A 244 12.01 12.04 -17.23
N GLY A 245 11.83 10.78 -17.61
CA GLY A 245 12.77 9.74 -17.21
C GLY A 245 12.16 8.36 -17.24
N VAL A 246 12.72 7.46 -16.43
CA VAL A 246 12.11 6.15 -16.18
C VAL A 246 11.16 6.31 -14.98
N PRO A 247 9.86 6.00 -15.11
CA PRO A 247 8.84 6.40 -14.13
C PRO A 247 9.19 6.12 -12.66
N HIS A 248 9.52 4.88 -12.32
CA HIS A 248 9.87 4.50 -10.94
C HIS A 248 11.12 5.20 -10.37
N GLN A 249 12.07 5.62 -11.22
CA GLN A 249 13.26 6.38 -10.78
C GLN A 249 12.87 7.83 -10.55
N ALA A 250 12.17 8.45 -11.51
CA ALA A 250 11.70 9.82 -11.38
C ALA A 250 10.78 10.01 -10.17
N ILE A 251 9.93 9.03 -9.86
CA ILE A 251 9.09 9.05 -8.64
C ILE A 251 9.95 9.03 -7.36
N GLY A 252 10.96 8.15 -7.30
CA GLY A 252 11.87 8.10 -6.14
C GLY A 252 12.69 9.38 -5.99
N ASP A 253 13.27 9.87 -7.09
CA ASP A 253 14.03 11.12 -7.12
C ASP A 253 13.16 12.31 -6.68
N TYR A 254 11.87 12.31 -7.03
CA TYR A 254 10.91 13.32 -6.59
C TYR A 254 10.64 13.23 -5.09
N CYS A 255 10.44 12.02 -4.55
CA CYS A 255 10.29 11.82 -3.11
C CYS A 255 11.47 12.41 -2.33
N ASP A 256 12.70 12.09 -2.75
CA ASP A 256 13.94 12.55 -2.11
C ASP A 256 14.08 14.08 -2.16
N GLN A 257 13.66 14.71 -3.25
CA GLN A 257 13.78 16.17 -3.45
C GLN A 257 12.73 16.98 -2.71
N HIS A 258 11.53 16.42 -2.53
CA HIS A 258 10.38 17.15 -1.99
C HIS A 258 10.00 16.73 -0.56
N GLY A 259 10.69 15.75 0.02
CA GLY A 259 10.44 15.30 1.39
C GLY A 259 9.06 14.66 1.55
N ILE A 260 8.68 13.81 0.60
CA ILE A 260 7.35 13.18 0.54
C ILE A 260 7.14 12.23 1.73
N ASP A 261 5.97 12.30 2.38
CA ASP A 261 5.62 11.43 3.51
C ASP A 261 4.82 10.19 3.10
N LEU A 262 4.12 10.27 1.97
CA LEU A 262 3.26 9.19 1.46
C LEU A 262 3.19 9.21 -0.06
N VAL A 263 3.34 8.03 -0.68
CA VAL A 263 3.03 7.84 -2.09
C VAL A 263 1.68 7.13 -2.24
N VAL A 264 0.73 7.75 -2.94
CA VAL A 264 -0.57 7.17 -3.26
C VAL A 264 -0.62 6.87 -4.75
N MET A 265 -0.74 5.60 -5.15
CA MET A 265 -0.68 5.24 -6.56
C MET A 265 -1.61 4.11 -6.96
N GLY A 266 -2.02 4.10 -8.23
CA GLY A 266 -2.72 2.99 -8.83
C GLY A 266 -1.84 1.73 -8.85
N THR A 267 -2.45 0.56 -8.66
CA THR A 267 -1.75 -0.73 -8.77
C THR A 267 -1.24 -1.02 -10.19
N HIS A 268 -1.81 -0.35 -11.19
CA HIS A 268 -1.54 -0.54 -12.62
C HIS A 268 -1.80 0.76 -13.39
N GLY A 269 -1.12 0.94 -14.52
CA GLY A 269 -1.33 2.07 -15.42
C GLY A 269 -1.93 1.67 -16.77
N ARG A 270 -1.87 2.58 -17.75
CA ARG A 270 -2.44 2.42 -19.10
C ARG A 270 -1.95 1.20 -19.88
N SER A 271 -0.74 0.72 -19.59
CA SER A 271 -0.10 -0.38 -20.33
C SER A 271 -0.52 -1.78 -19.87
N SER A 272 -1.24 -1.93 -18.74
CA SER A 272 -1.64 -3.25 -18.26
C SER A 272 -3.03 -3.64 -18.75
N LEU A 273 -3.09 -4.61 -19.66
CA LEU A 273 -4.33 -5.21 -20.16
C LEU A 273 -4.91 -6.28 -19.21
N SER A 274 -4.19 -6.64 -18.15
CA SER A 274 -4.62 -7.67 -17.19
C SER A 274 -4.95 -7.06 -15.83
N ARG A 275 -6.19 -7.25 -15.38
CA ARG A 275 -6.67 -6.88 -14.03
C ARG A 275 -6.00 -7.66 -12.88
N ARG A 276 -5.00 -8.51 -13.16
CA ARG A 276 -4.38 -9.42 -12.17
C ARG A 276 -2.87 -9.21 -11.94
N ILE A 277 -2.22 -8.23 -12.59
CA ILE A 277 -0.74 -8.13 -12.60
C ILE A 277 -0.25 -6.72 -12.26
N ILE A 278 0.18 -6.46 -11.02
CA ILE A 278 0.72 -5.15 -10.60
C ILE A 278 1.64 -4.56 -11.70
N GLY A 279 1.38 -3.31 -12.05
CA GLY A 279 2.17 -2.58 -13.04
C GLY A 279 3.65 -2.53 -12.64
N SER A 280 4.55 -2.64 -13.62
CA SER A 280 6.00 -2.67 -13.38
C SER A 280 6.50 -1.43 -12.61
N VAL A 281 5.88 -0.28 -12.82
CA VAL A 281 6.19 0.96 -12.08
C VAL A 281 5.83 0.82 -10.61
N THR A 282 4.57 0.47 -10.30
CA THR A 282 4.09 0.24 -8.93
C THR A 282 4.91 -0.81 -8.20
N GLU A 283 5.23 -1.94 -8.84
CA GLU A 283 6.06 -2.98 -8.20
C GLU A 283 7.45 -2.45 -7.83
N ARG A 284 8.07 -1.65 -8.70
CA ARG A 284 9.39 -1.06 -8.43
C ARG A 284 9.32 0.03 -7.35
N VAL A 285 8.28 0.85 -7.34
CA VAL A 285 8.06 1.85 -6.28
C VAL A 285 7.87 1.17 -4.93
N LEU A 286 6.95 0.20 -4.81
CA LEU A 286 6.76 -0.60 -3.57
C LEU A 286 8.07 -1.23 -3.08
N ARG A 287 8.88 -1.74 -4.01
CA ARG A 287 10.15 -2.39 -3.68
C ARG A 287 11.21 -1.41 -3.21
N ASN A 288 11.27 -0.20 -3.79
CA ASN A 288 12.42 0.69 -3.63
C ASN A 288 12.15 1.96 -2.80
N SER A 289 10.91 2.45 -2.72
CA SER A 289 10.55 3.70 -2.03
C SER A 289 10.85 3.65 -0.54
N ASP A 290 11.34 4.75 0.00
CA ASP A 290 11.67 4.87 1.42
C ASP A 290 10.45 5.31 2.24
N GLU A 291 9.42 5.79 1.56
CA GLU A 291 8.13 6.25 2.04
C GLU A 291 7.09 5.11 2.05
N PRO A 292 6.08 5.19 2.93
CA PRO A 292 4.90 4.34 2.83
C PRO A 292 4.24 4.49 1.46
N VAL A 293 3.69 3.39 0.93
CA VAL A 293 3.00 3.40 -0.36
C VAL A 293 1.58 2.87 -0.19
N LEU A 294 0.60 3.74 -0.42
CA LEU A 294 -0.80 3.37 -0.51
C LEU A 294 -1.13 2.98 -1.95
N THR A 295 -1.52 1.73 -2.14
CA THR A 295 -1.87 1.22 -3.47
C THR A 295 -3.37 1.07 -3.63
N ILE A 296 -3.89 1.65 -4.70
CA ILE A 296 -5.32 1.66 -5.02
C ILE A 296 -5.58 0.77 -6.24
N ARG A 297 -6.59 -0.09 -6.13
CA ARG A 297 -7.04 -0.92 -7.24
C ARG A 297 -8.22 -0.26 -7.90
N GLY A 298 -8.11 0.01 -9.20
CA GLY A 298 -9.25 0.47 -9.98
C GLY A 298 -10.15 -0.70 -10.32
N VAL A 299 -11.26 -0.85 -9.60
CA VAL A 299 -12.36 -1.78 -9.91
C VAL A 299 -13.29 -1.17 -10.94
#